data_AF-A0A7V2JHK9-F1
#
_entry.id   AF-A0A7V2JHK9-F1
#
_cell.length_a   1.000
_cell.length_b   1.000
_cell.length_c   1.000
_cell.angle_alpha   90.00
_cell.angle_beta   90.00
_cell.angle_gamma   90.00
#
_symmetry.space_group_name_H-M   'P 1'
#
loop_
_entity.id
_entity.type
_entity.pdbx_description
1 polymer ?
#
loop_
_entity_poly.entity_id
_entity_poly.type
_entity_poly.pdbx_seq_one_letter_code
_entity_poly.pdbx_strand_id
1 'polypeptide(L)' 'MYLILLGPPGVGKGTQAQFLIDDLKAVQLSTGEVLRAAIANGTDLGKKAKTFMDAGDLVPDEVILGMIHDKLE' A
#
# COMPACT_ATOMS: atom_id res chain seq x y z
N MET A 1 -0.74 4.21 -17.50
CA MET A 1 -0.15 2.86 -17.54
C MET A 1 -0.08 2.34 -16.13
N TYR A 2 -0.52 1.10 -15.87
CA TYR A 2 -0.44 0.49 -14.54
C TYR A 2 0.65 -0.58 -14.54
N LEU A 3 1.55 -0.51 -13.58
CA LEU A 3 2.68 -1.43 -13.41
C LEU A 3 2.59 -2.09 -12.04
N ILE A 4 2.79 -3.41 -12.00
CA ILE A 4 2.89 -4.18 -10.75
C ILE A 4 4.33 -4.69 -10.63
N LEU A 5 5.04 -4.26 -9.59
CA LEU A 5 6.40 -4.70 -9.30
C LEU A 5 6.40 -5.84 -8.28
N LEU A 6 6.71 -7.06 -8.74
CA LEU A 6 6.74 -8.27 -7.91
C LEU A 6 8.18 -8.71 -7.63
N GLY A 7 8.38 -9.37 -6.49
CA GLY A 7 9.67 -9.94 -6.11
C GLY A 7 9.83 -10.08 -4.59
N PRO A 8 10.78 -10.90 -4.11
CA PRO A 8 10.96 -11.18 -2.69
C PRO A 8 11.38 -9.93 -1.87
N PRO A 9 11.27 -9.97 -0.53
CA PRO A 9 11.81 -8.93 0.34
C PRO A 9 13.31 -8.71 0.08
N GLY A 10 13.78 -7.46 0.12
CA GLY A 10 15.20 -7.14 -0.07
C GLY A 10 15.72 -7.15 -1.52
N VAL A 11 14.95 -7.58 -2.52
CA VAL A 11 15.39 -7.65 -3.94
C VAL A 11 15.55 -6.29 -4.63
N GLY A 12 15.32 -5.18 -3.94
CA GLY A 12 15.49 -3.83 -4.50
C GLY A 12 14.30 -3.28 -5.29
N LYS A 13 13.08 -3.82 -5.10
CA LYS A 13 11.86 -3.30 -5.77
C LYS A 13 11.66 -1.79 -5.58
N GLY A 14 11.88 -1.28 -4.38
CA GLY A 14 11.73 0.16 -4.09
C GLY A 14 12.70 1.02 -4.90
N THR A 15 13.96 0.57 -5.03
CA THR A 15 14.97 1.22 -5.87
C THR A 15 14.56 1.23 -7.34
N GLN A 16 14.08 0.10 -7.87
CA GLN A 16 13.60 0.01 -9.25
C GLN A 16 12.33 0.87 -9.48
N ALA A 17 11.42 0.90 -8.51
CA ALA A 17 10.24 1.75 -8.57
C ALA A 17 10.61 3.24 -8.68
N GLN A 18 11.64 3.70 -7.96
CA GLN A 18 12.09 5.09 -8.03
C GLN A 18 12.57 5.49 -9.44
N PHE A 19 13.35 4.63 -10.10
CA PHE A 19 13.76 4.88 -11.49
C PHE A 19 12.55 4.95 -12.44
N LEU A 20 11.57 4.04 -12.27
CA LEU A 20 10.35 4.04 -13.07
C LEU A 20 9.49 5.30 -12.85
N ILE A 21 9.43 5.82 -11.62
CA ILE A 21 8.74 7.08 -11.32
C ILE A 21 9.36 8.24 -12.10
N ASP A 22 10.68 8.34 -12.10
CA ASP A 22 11.41 9.45 -12.72
C ASP A 22 11.22 9.46 -14.25
N ASP A 23 11.27 8.28 -14.88
CA ASP A 23 11.16 8.10 -16.32
C ASP A 23 9.70 8.19 -16.81
N LEU A 24 8.76 7.56 -16.10
CA LEU A 24 7.37 7.39 -16.55
C LEU A 24 6.43 8.44 -15.95
N LYS A 25 6.92 9.30 -15.05
CA LYS A 25 6.11 10.21 -14.24
C LYS A 25 4.97 9.48 -13.51
N ALA A 26 5.26 8.24 -13.08
CA ALA A 26 4.30 7.39 -12.41
C ALA A 26 4.17 7.74 -10.92
N VAL A 27 3.02 7.46 -10.33
CA VAL A 27 2.82 7.51 -8.88
C VAL A 27 3.06 6.11 -8.31
N GLN A 28 3.91 6.00 -7.30
CA GLN A 28 4.13 4.73 -6.61
C GLN A 28 3.00 4.47 -5.61
N LEU A 29 2.47 3.25 -5.67
CA LEU A 29 1.53 2.72 -4.67
C LEU A 29 2.15 1.50 -4.01
N SER A 30 2.26 1.54 -2.68
CA SER A 30 2.76 0.45 -1.83
C SER A 30 1.67 0.09 -0.84
N THR A 31 1.18 -1.15 -0.87
CA THR A 31 0.11 -1.62 0.03
C THR A 31 0.49 -1.44 1.51
N GLY A 32 1.75 -1.72 1.85
CA GLY A 32 2.25 -1.53 3.21
C GLY A 32 2.35 -0.06 3.63
N GLU A 33 2.54 0.88 2.70
CA GLU A 33 2.56 2.31 3.01
C GLU A 33 1.15 2.89 3.11
N VAL A 34 0.27 2.52 2.18
CA VAL A 34 -1.17 2.85 2.22
C VAL A 34 -1.79 2.41 3.54
N LEU A 35 -1.52 1.17 3.96
CA LEU A 35 -2.01 0.62 5.22
C LEU A 35 -1.47 1.39 6.44
N ARG A 36 -0.16 1.64 6.51
CA ARG A 36 0.47 2.39 7.61
C ARG A 36 -0.03 3.83 7.68
N ALA A 37 -0.21 4.49 6.54
CA ALA A 37 -0.73 5.85 6.45
C ALA A 37 -2.20 5.92 6.91
N ALA A 38 -3.05 4.99 6.46
CA ALA A 38 -4.45 4.92 6.89
C ALA A 38 -4.57 4.77 8.42
N ILE A 39 -3.74 3.90 9.02
CA ILE A 39 -3.68 3.71 10.47
C ILE A 39 -3.20 4.98 11.19
N ALA A 40 -2.11 5.59 10.71
CA ALA A 40 -1.52 6.80 11.31
C ALA A 40 -2.50 7.99 11.26
N ASN A 41 -3.25 8.12 10.17
CA ASN A 41 -4.25 9.18 9.97
C ASN A 41 -5.59 8.90 10.67
N GLY A 42 -5.75 7.72 11.28
CA GLY A 42 -6.98 7.36 11.99
C GLY A 42 -8.22 7.31 11.09
N THR A 43 -8.07 6.95 9.82
CA THR A 43 -9.21 6.77 8.91
C THR A 43 -10.08 5.60 9.37
N ASP A 44 -11.34 5.55 8.97
CA ASP A 44 -12.24 4.47 9.40
C ASP A 44 -11.76 3.10 8.91
N LEU A 45 -11.26 3.03 7.67
CA LEU A 45 -10.58 1.84 7.16
C LEU A 45 -9.29 1.55 7.94
N GLY A 46 -8.51 2.58 8.31
CA GLY A 46 -7.29 2.43 9.11
C GLY A 46 -7.56 1.85 10.49
N LYS A 47 -8.60 2.32 11.18
CA LYS A 47 -9.05 1.77 12.47
C LYS A 47 -9.48 0.31 12.31
N LYS A 48 -10.26 -0.01 11.27
CA LYS A 48 -10.70 -1.38 10.97
C LYS A 48 -9.50 -2.29 10.68
N ALA A 49 -8.51 -1.85 9.90
CA ALA A 49 -7.33 -2.65 9.63
C ALA A 49 -6.47 -2.88 10.89
N LYS A 50 -6.35 -1.86 11.74
CA LYS A 50 -5.59 -1.94 13.00
C LYS A 50 -6.11 -3.05 13.91
N THR A 51 -7.42 -3.28 13.98
CA THR A 51 -7.97 -4.35 14.84
C THR A 51 -7.51 -5.74 14.41
N PHE A 52 -7.37 -6.00 13.11
CA PHE A 52 -6.84 -7.28 12.61
C PHE A 52 -5.33 -7.39 12.84
N MET A 53 -4.59 -6.30 12.58
CA MET A 53 -3.14 -6.28 12.76
C MET A 53 -2.71 -6.49 14.23
N ASP A 54 -3.40 -5.82 15.16
CA ASP A 54 -3.12 -5.96 16.59
C ASP A 54 -3.45 -7.38 17.10
N ALA A 55 -4.39 -8.08 16.45
CA ALA A 55 -4.72 -9.48 16.72
C ALA A 55 -3.75 -10.49 16.03
N GLY A 56 -2.87 -10.02 15.14
CA GLY A 56 -2.02 -10.89 14.31
C GLY A 56 -2.76 -11.55 13.14
N ASP A 57 -3.99 -11.11 12.85
CA ASP A 57 -4.83 -11.63 11.78
C ASP A 57 -4.50 -10.99 10.43
N LEU A 58 -4.83 -11.71 9.36
CA LEU A 58 -4.76 -11.16 8.00
C LEU A 58 -5.84 -10.08 7.83
N VAL A 59 -5.42 -8.89 7.38
CA VAL A 59 -6.35 -7.82 7.02
C VAL A 59 -7.18 -8.24 5.79
N PRO A 60 -8.53 -8.17 5.85
CA PRO A 60 -9.37 -8.59 4.72
C PRO A 60 -9.13 -7.76 3.45
N ASP A 61 -9.22 -8.41 2.29
CA ASP A 61 -9.00 -7.78 0.97
C ASP A 61 -9.89 -6.55 0.75
N GLU A 62 -11.16 -6.59 1.16
CA GLU A 62 -12.09 -5.45 1.06
C GLU A 62 -11.57 -4.19 1.75
N VAL A 63 -10.84 -4.33 2.86
CA VAL A 63 -10.28 -3.21 3.62
C VAL A 63 -9.07 -2.65 2.87
N ILE A 64 -8.20 -3.53 2.36
CA ILE A 64 -7.01 -3.13 1.59
C ILE A 64 -7.42 -2.45 0.28
N LEU A 65 -8.36 -3.03 -0.46
CA LEU A 65 -8.86 -2.48 -1.71
C LEU A 65 -9.55 -1.12 -1.50
N GLY A 66 -10.31 -0.96 -0.42
CA GLY A 66 -10.88 0.33 -0.03
C GLY A 66 -9.81 1.40 0.16
N MET A 67 -8.74 1.09 0.89
CA MET A 67 -7.65 2.07 1.11
C MET A 67 -6.88 2.41 -0.17
N ILE A 68 -6.73 1.45 -1.08
CA ILE A 68 -6.08 1.69 -2.38
C ILE A 68 -6.98 2.58 -3.24
N HIS A 69 -8.30 2.38 -3.20
CA HIS A 69 -9.26 3.21 -3.92
C HIS A 69 -9.20 4.67 -3.43
N ASP A 70 -9.26 4.89 -2.11
CA ASP A 70 -9.14 6.23 -1.50
C ASP A 70 -7.85 6.97 -1.89
N LYS A 71 -6.79 6.23 -2.23
CA LYS A 71 -5.49 6.79 -2.62
C LYS A 71 -5.39 7.11 -4.11
N LEU A 72 -6.24 6.48 -4.93
CA LEU A 72 -6.30 6.65 -6.38
C LEU A 72 -7.25 7.79 -6.80
N GLU A 73 -8.20 8.17 -5.94
CA GLU A 73 -9.01 9.39 -6.08
C GLU A 73 -8.27 10.64 -5.61
#